data_AF-A0A2G2DGS2-F1
#
_entry.id   AF-A0A2G2DGS2-F1
#
_cell.length_a   1.000
_cell.length_b   1.000
_cell.length_c   1.000
_cell.angle_alpha   90.00
_cell.angle_beta   90.00
_cell.angle_gamma   90.00
#
_symmetry.space_group_name_H-M   'P 1'
#
loop_
_entity.id
_entity.type
_entity.pdbx_description
1 polymer ?
#
loop_
_entity_poly.entity_id
_entity_poly.type
_entity_poly.pdbx_seq_one_letter_code
_entity_poly.pdbx_strand_id
1 'polypeptide(L)'
;MSKVILLHIDGCRVDTLRAAKTPNINYLMLTGAWTMRAQTVTPSITLPVHFSIFTSMNSVEHGVLTNGARPNVLQSAMGIIEWVKKQRKSTAMYYNWEYLRELSPPGALDSSIYINNLAEEEGDLRVAELAAEDIIKKSPDFSFVYLGCLDEVGHAKGFGSLAYSLSLERADKAIGHLLNTLKENDMYQDYTILLESDHGGIGYSHTQSVPEVMTVPWIINGPRIRAGEIMFEQSGSQRTLGVIDTIPTLAHCLGIPSHPSWKGRIITEAFEPEMLLQLAV
;
A
#
# COMPACT_ATOMS: atom_id res chain seq x y z
N MET A 1 -17.63 -8.41 5.76
CA MET A 1 -16.50 -8.37 4.80
C MET A 1 -16.52 -7.01 4.16
N SER A 2 -15.37 -6.38 3.98
CA SER A 2 -15.25 -5.03 3.42
C SER A 2 -14.64 -5.09 2.02
N LYS A 3 -14.87 -4.04 1.24
CA LYS A 3 -14.03 -3.76 0.06
C LYS A 3 -12.70 -3.21 0.56
N VAL A 4 -11.65 -3.21 -0.27
CA VAL A 4 -10.32 -2.78 0.15
C VAL A 4 -9.72 -1.75 -0.78
N ILE A 5 -9.05 -0.76 -0.21
CA ILE A 5 -8.17 0.19 -0.90
C ILE A 5 -6.78 0.00 -0.33
N LEU A 6 -5.84 -0.47 -1.16
CA LEU A 6 -4.42 -0.38 -0.92
C LEU A 6 -3.95 0.99 -1.43
N LEU A 7 -3.71 1.90 -0.50
CA LEU A 7 -3.17 3.22 -0.73
C LEU A 7 -1.66 3.16 -0.50
N HIS A 8 -0.88 3.69 -1.44
CA HIS A 8 0.56 3.57 -1.40
C HIS A 8 1.23 4.91 -1.69
N ILE A 9 2.13 5.34 -0.82
CA ILE A 9 3.00 6.51 -1.04
C ILE A 9 4.39 5.98 -1.31
N ASP A 10 4.94 6.21 -2.51
CA ASP A 10 6.29 5.76 -2.85
C ASP A 10 7.36 6.49 -2.01
N GLY A 11 8.34 5.73 -1.52
CA GLY A 11 9.52 6.30 -0.89
C GLY A 11 9.26 7.01 0.44
N CYS A 12 8.16 6.75 1.14
CA CYS A 12 7.77 7.42 2.39
C CYS A 12 8.57 6.96 3.62
N ARG A 13 9.40 7.87 4.14
CA ARG A 13 10.15 7.65 5.38
C ARG A 13 9.29 7.85 6.62
N VAL A 14 9.41 6.92 7.57
CA VAL A 14 8.73 6.97 8.88
C VAL A 14 9.09 8.21 9.69
N ASP A 15 10.35 8.63 9.70
CA ASP A 15 10.79 9.78 10.50
C ASP A 15 10.25 11.10 9.94
N THR A 16 10.19 11.23 8.62
CA THR A 16 9.58 12.38 7.96
C THR A 16 8.08 12.40 8.20
N LEU A 17 7.39 11.26 8.06
CA LEU A 17 5.96 11.15 8.34
C LEU A 17 5.61 11.56 9.77
N ARG A 18 6.42 11.17 10.76
CA ARG A 18 6.22 11.59 12.16
C ARG A 18 6.37 13.11 12.38
N ALA A 19 7.18 13.78 11.56
CA ALA A 19 7.45 15.21 11.71
C ALA A 19 6.54 16.10 10.85
N ALA A 20 5.98 15.56 9.77
CA ALA A 20 5.16 16.30 8.80
C ALA A 20 3.74 16.58 9.31
N LYS A 21 3.09 17.61 8.73
CA LYS A 21 1.68 17.92 9.03
C LYS A 21 0.76 17.09 8.15
N THR A 22 0.45 15.87 8.59
CA THR A 22 -0.36 14.91 7.84
C THR A 22 -1.68 14.58 8.56
N PRO A 23 -2.63 15.52 8.67
CA PRO A 23 -3.86 15.32 9.45
C PRO A 23 -4.72 14.15 8.95
N ASN A 24 -4.70 13.82 7.65
CA ASN A 24 -5.52 12.73 7.10
C ASN A 24 -4.90 11.37 7.41
N ILE A 25 -3.58 11.23 7.27
CA ILE A 25 -2.85 10.04 7.71
C ILE A 25 -2.96 9.86 9.23
N ASN A 26 -2.85 10.95 9.99
CA ASN A 26 -3.04 10.93 11.44
C ASN A 26 -4.45 10.46 11.82
N TYR A 27 -5.48 10.84 11.07
CA TYR A 27 -6.83 10.33 11.26
C TYR A 27 -6.92 8.80 11.05
N LEU A 28 -6.29 8.28 9.98
CA LEU A 28 -6.22 6.83 9.74
C LEU A 28 -5.53 6.09 10.89
N MET A 29 -4.44 6.64 11.42
CA MET A 29 -3.73 6.08 12.59
C MET A 29 -4.54 6.16 13.88
N LEU A 30 -5.20 7.29 14.15
CA LEU A 30 -5.99 7.50 15.36
C LEU A 30 -7.21 6.57 15.44
N THR A 31 -7.78 6.22 14.27
CA THR A 31 -9.01 5.41 14.18
C THR A 31 -8.77 4.00 13.65
N GLY A 32 -7.50 3.60 13.51
CA GLY A 32 -7.10 2.31 12.93
C GLY A 32 -5.91 1.68 13.64
N ALA A 33 -5.43 0.57 13.10
CA ALA A 33 -4.26 -0.14 13.61
C ALA A 33 -3.03 0.27 12.79
N TRP A 34 -1.87 0.43 13.43
CA TRP A 34 -0.69 0.88 12.69
C TRP A 34 0.62 0.40 13.31
N THR A 35 1.67 0.35 12.50
CA THR A 35 3.05 0.27 12.97
C THR A 35 3.94 1.17 12.14
N MET A 36 4.91 1.79 12.81
CA MET A 36 5.96 2.61 12.19
C MET A 36 7.29 1.84 12.13
N ARG A 37 7.20 0.51 12.13
CA ARG A 37 8.33 -0.42 12.21
C ARG A 37 8.25 -1.52 11.15
N ALA A 38 7.33 -1.42 10.21
CA ALA A 38 7.21 -2.39 9.13
C ALA A 38 8.49 -2.42 8.30
N GLN A 39 8.87 -3.59 7.81
CA GLN A 39 10.10 -3.78 7.04
C GLN A 39 9.78 -4.07 5.58
N THR A 40 10.47 -3.36 4.69
CA THR A 40 10.50 -3.71 3.27
C THR A 40 11.43 -4.89 2.99
N VAL A 41 11.49 -5.31 1.74
CA VAL A 41 12.37 -6.37 1.25
C VAL A 41 13.60 -5.78 0.55
N THR A 42 14.57 -6.64 0.23
CA THR A 42 15.75 -6.30 -0.56
C THR A 42 15.70 -7.02 -1.92
N PRO A 43 16.01 -6.35 -3.04
CA PRO A 43 16.39 -4.94 -3.16
C PRO A 43 15.21 -3.99 -2.92
N SER A 44 15.45 -2.91 -2.17
CA SER A 44 14.45 -1.89 -1.84
C SER A 44 14.27 -0.92 -3.02
N ILE A 45 13.85 -1.47 -4.15
CA ILE A 45 13.61 -0.75 -5.41
C ILE A 45 12.11 -0.89 -5.71
N THR A 46 11.49 0.19 -6.16
CA THR A 46 10.04 0.32 -6.36
C THR A 46 9.35 -0.90 -6.96
N LEU A 47 9.65 -1.27 -8.21
CA LEU A 47 8.95 -2.37 -8.89
C LEU A 47 9.19 -3.73 -8.21
N PRO A 48 10.42 -4.13 -7.85
CA PRO A 48 10.66 -5.32 -7.04
C PRO A 48 9.85 -5.38 -5.75
N VAL A 49 9.80 -4.29 -4.97
CA VAL A 49 9.04 -4.26 -3.72
C VAL A 49 7.53 -4.31 -3.98
N HIS A 50 7.04 -3.61 -5.00
CA HIS A 50 5.62 -3.67 -5.37
C HIS A 50 5.21 -5.10 -5.78
N PHE A 51 6.06 -5.83 -6.52
CA PHE A 51 5.82 -7.25 -6.75
C PHE A 51 5.86 -8.04 -5.43
N SER A 52 6.75 -7.71 -4.50
CA SER A 52 6.81 -8.37 -3.20
C SER A 52 5.55 -8.17 -2.36
N ILE A 53 5.00 -6.95 -2.35
CA ILE A 53 3.69 -6.65 -1.77
C ILE A 53 2.64 -7.49 -2.49
N PHE A 54 2.48 -7.31 -3.80
CA PHE A 54 1.35 -7.85 -4.57
C PHE A 54 1.32 -9.37 -4.63
N THR A 55 2.47 -10.02 -4.51
CA THR A 55 2.59 -11.48 -4.54
C THR A 55 2.86 -12.07 -3.16
N SER A 56 3.06 -11.24 -2.13
CA SER A 56 3.45 -11.67 -0.79
C SER A 56 4.69 -12.58 -0.80
N MET A 57 5.69 -12.24 -1.61
CA MET A 57 6.91 -13.01 -1.83
C MET A 57 8.12 -12.08 -1.80
N ASN A 58 9.33 -12.60 -1.60
CA ASN A 58 10.54 -11.79 -1.77
C ASN A 58 10.95 -11.72 -3.25
N SER A 59 11.84 -10.78 -3.57
CA SER A 59 12.25 -10.50 -4.96
C SER A 59 12.83 -11.68 -5.73
N VAL A 60 13.56 -12.57 -5.05
CA VAL A 60 14.08 -13.81 -5.66
C VAL A 60 12.96 -14.81 -5.96
N GLU A 61 11.91 -14.85 -5.15
CA GLU A 61 10.80 -15.81 -5.26
C GLU A 61 9.80 -15.42 -6.35
N HIS A 62 9.62 -14.12 -6.62
CA HIS A 62 8.80 -13.64 -7.74
C HIS A 62 9.61 -13.29 -9.00
N GLY A 63 10.93 -13.17 -8.91
CA GLY A 63 11.86 -13.03 -10.05
C GLY A 63 12.08 -11.60 -10.55
N VAL A 64 11.52 -10.58 -9.90
CA VAL A 64 11.66 -9.17 -10.30
C VAL A 64 12.65 -8.49 -9.39
N LEU A 65 13.83 -8.14 -9.92
CA LEU A 65 14.96 -7.62 -9.15
C LEU A 65 15.31 -6.16 -9.46
N THR A 66 14.76 -5.59 -10.53
CA THR A 66 15.01 -4.22 -10.97
C THR A 66 13.72 -3.58 -11.49
N ASN A 67 13.72 -2.25 -11.60
CA ASN A 67 12.73 -1.53 -12.39
C ASN A 67 12.93 -1.85 -13.89
N GLY A 68 11.85 -2.09 -14.60
CA GLY A 68 11.93 -2.43 -16.02
C GLY A 68 10.58 -2.80 -16.62
N ALA A 69 10.45 -2.62 -17.93
CA ALA A 69 9.27 -3.03 -18.67
C ALA A 69 9.28 -4.54 -18.88
N ARG A 70 8.10 -5.17 -18.82
CA ARG A 70 7.91 -6.60 -19.06
C ARG A 70 8.87 -7.47 -18.23
N PRO A 71 8.87 -7.34 -16.89
CA PRO A 71 9.74 -8.13 -16.05
C PRO A 71 9.43 -9.63 -16.24
N ASN A 72 10.45 -10.47 -16.12
CA ASN A 72 10.27 -11.93 -16.19
C ASN A 72 9.76 -12.46 -14.84
N VAL A 73 8.47 -12.29 -14.59
CA VAL A 73 7.80 -12.76 -13.37
C VAL A 73 7.70 -14.28 -13.40
N LEU A 74 8.11 -14.94 -12.31
CA LEU A 74 7.99 -16.38 -12.20
C LEU A 74 6.53 -16.81 -12.19
N GLN A 75 6.19 -17.89 -12.91
CA GLN A 75 4.80 -18.37 -13.06
C GLN A 75 4.13 -18.71 -11.70
N SER A 76 4.93 -19.05 -10.68
CA SER A 76 4.45 -19.31 -9.32
C SER A 76 3.97 -18.05 -8.56
N ALA A 77 4.33 -16.86 -9.03
CA ALA A 77 4.09 -15.59 -8.35
C ALA A 77 2.68 -15.06 -8.64
N MET A 78 1.69 -15.65 -7.98
CA MET A 78 0.29 -15.21 -8.03
C MET A 78 0.11 -13.84 -7.36
N GLY A 79 -0.23 -12.82 -8.13
CA GLY A 79 -0.54 -11.49 -7.62
C GLY A 79 -1.97 -11.38 -7.05
N ILE A 80 -2.18 -10.46 -6.11
CA ILE A 80 -3.50 -10.18 -5.51
C ILE A 80 -4.55 -9.83 -6.55
N ILE A 81 -4.22 -9.04 -7.58
CA ILE A 81 -5.20 -8.60 -8.58
C ILE A 81 -5.77 -9.81 -9.33
N GLU A 82 -4.88 -10.68 -9.84
CA GLU A 82 -5.29 -11.92 -10.50
C GLU A 82 -6.09 -12.82 -9.55
N TRP A 83 -5.64 -12.91 -8.29
CA TRP A 83 -6.31 -13.74 -7.29
C TRP A 83 -7.72 -13.25 -6.96
N VAL A 84 -7.91 -11.96 -6.70
CA VAL A 84 -9.22 -11.33 -6.48
C VAL A 84 -10.13 -11.56 -7.68
N LYS A 85 -9.60 -11.42 -8.90
CA LYS A 85 -10.38 -11.67 -10.12
C LYS A 85 -10.85 -13.11 -10.23
N LYS A 86 -10.01 -14.10 -9.86
CA LYS A 86 -10.40 -15.52 -9.79
C LYS A 86 -11.52 -15.80 -8.78
N GLN A 87 -11.65 -14.96 -7.75
CA GLN A 87 -12.78 -14.99 -6.81
C GLN A 87 -14.03 -14.24 -7.31
N ARG A 88 -14.07 -13.85 -8.60
CA ARG A 88 -15.16 -13.10 -9.25
C ARG A 88 -15.43 -11.74 -8.60
N LYS A 89 -14.40 -11.15 -8.03
CA LYS A 89 -14.42 -9.81 -7.46
C LYS A 89 -13.81 -8.79 -8.42
N SER A 90 -14.21 -7.55 -8.26
CA SER A 90 -13.82 -6.44 -9.11
C SER A 90 -12.54 -5.75 -8.63
N THR A 91 -11.72 -5.30 -9.57
CA THR A 91 -10.38 -4.77 -9.29
C THR A 91 -10.12 -3.47 -10.04
N ALA A 92 -9.41 -2.53 -9.40
CA ALA A 92 -9.04 -1.26 -10.01
C ALA A 92 -7.62 -0.82 -9.63
N MET A 93 -6.95 -0.10 -10.53
CA MET A 93 -5.64 0.52 -10.29
C MET A 93 -5.62 1.98 -10.77
N TYR A 94 -5.03 2.85 -9.96
CA TYR A 94 -4.85 4.27 -10.22
C TYR A 94 -3.41 4.64 -9.87
N TYR A 95 -2.63 5.10 -10.85
CA TYR A 95 -1.18 5.25 -10.68
C TYR A 95 -0.59 6.27 -11.66
N ASN A 96 0.54 6.86 -11.30
CA ASN A 96 1.29 7.82 -12.12
C ASN A 96 2.72 7.37 -12.47
N TRP A 97 3.10 6.14 -12.13
CA TRP A 97 4.37 5.54 -12.52
C TRP A 97 4.17 4.32 -13.44
N GLU A 98 4.58 4.45 -14.71
CA GLU A 98 4.16 3.56 -15.80
C GLU A 98 4.46 2.08 -15.57
N TYR A 99 5.58 1.74 -14.91
CA TYR A 99 5.99 0.36 -14.69
C TYR A 99 5.01 -0.45 -13.82
N LEU A 100 4.16 0.20 -13.01
CA LEU A 100 3.17 -0.50 -12.18
C LEU A 100 2.09 -1.20 -13.00
N ARG A 101 1.92 -0.87 -14.29
CA ARG A 101 1.02 -1.61 -15.20
C ARG A 101 1.36 -3.10 -15.27
N GLU A 102 2.60 -3.48 -14.99
CA GLU A 102 3.08 -4.86 -15.03
C GLU A 102 2.63 -5.69 -13.81
N LEU A 103 2.05 -5.07 -12.77
CA LEU A 103 1.53 -5.77 -11.59
C LEU A 103 0.23 -6.56 -11.83
N SER A 104 -0.42 -6.34 -12.98
CA SER A 104 -1.65 -7.02 -13.34
C SER A 104 -1.52 -7.76 -14.67
N PRO A 105 -1.92 -9.04 -14.76
CA PRO A 105 -2.06 -9.70 -16.05
C PRO A 105 -3.24 -9.11 -16.84
N PRO A 106 -3.26 -9.30 -18.18
CA PRO A 106 -4.37 -8.86 -19.03
C PRO A 106 -5.73 -9.42 -18.57
N GLY A 107 -6.75 -8.57 -18.54
CA GLY A 107 -8.11 -8.95 -18.16
C GLY A 107 -8.37 -9.07 -16.66
N ALA A 108 -7.34 -8.89 -15.81
CA ALA A 108 -7.49 -8.98 -14.37
C ALA A 108 -7.93 -7.66 -13.71
N LEU A 109 -7.96 -6.54 -14.43
CA LEU A 109 -8.47 -5.23 -13.99
C LEU A 109 -9.80 -4.90 -14.64
N ASP A 110 -10.78 -4.48 -13.84
CA ASP A 110 -12.02 -3.87 -14.32
C ASP A 110 -11.83 -2.38 -14.65
N SER A 111 -10.88 -1.73 -13.95
CA SER A 111 -10.50 -0.33 -14.21
C SER A 111 -9.00 -0.13 -14.06
N SER A 112 -8.39 0.63 -14.96
CA SER A 112 -6.98 1.00 -14.90
C SER A 112 -6.84 2.43 -15.41
N ILE A 113 -6.41 3.34 -14.54
CA ILE A 113 -6.18 4.73 -14.89
C ILE A 113 -4.72 5.05 -14.63
N TYR A 114 -3.99 5.30 -15.71
CA TYR A 114 -2.64 5.82 -15.69
C TYR A 114 -2.64 7.28 -16.12
N ILE A 115 -1.91 8.11 -15.39
CA ILE A 115 -1.65 9.50 -15.79
C ILE A 115 -0.14 9.74 -15.72
N ASN A 116 0.46 10.19 -16.81
CA ASN A 116 1.86 10.60 -16.81
C ASN A 116 2.00 12.03 -16.28
N ASN A 117 1.85 12.20 -14.96
CA ASN A 117 1.91 13.50 -14.28
C ASN A 117 2.85 13.51 -13.07
N LEU A 118 3.71 12.50 -12.97
CA LEU A 118 4.57 12.28 -11.81
C LEU A 118 5.51 13.47 -11.52
N ALA A 119 5.91 14.20 -12.56
CA ALA A 119 6.73 15.41 -12.45
C ALA A 119 5.95 16.69 -12.07
N GLU A 120 4.62 16.62 -11.96
CA GLU A 120 3.76 17.74 -11.59
C GLU A 120 3.66 17.87 -10.07
N GLU A 121 3.64 19.10 -9.56
CA GLU A 121 3.63 19.38 -8.12
C GLU A 121 2.41 18.79 -7.39
N GLU A 122 1.26 18.73 -8.06
CA GLU A 122 0.00 18.18 -7.56
C GLU A 122 -0.37 16.87 -8.28
N GLY A 123 0.63 16.15 -8.81
CA GLY A 123 0.41 14.92 -9.58
C GLY A 123 -0.38 13.86 -8.81
N ASP A 124 -0.04 13.68 -7.54
CA ASP A 124 -0.71 12.76 -6.61
C ASP A 124 -2.18 13.15 -6.33
N LEU A 125 -2.49 14.45 -6.23
CA LEU A 125 -3.86 14.91 -6.04
C LEU A 125 -4.74 14.49 -7.23
N ARG A 126 -4.22 14.63 -8.45
CA ARG A 126 -4.96 14.25 -9.65
C ARG A 126 -5.20 12.73 -9.74
N VAL A 127 -4.25 11.91 -9.26
CA VAL A 127 -4.46 10.45 -9.15
C VAL A 127 -5.57 10.16 -8.14
N ALA A 128 -5.54 10.81 -6.97
CA ALA A 128 -6.55 10.61 -5.93
C ALA A 128 -7.96 11.06 -6.35
N GLU A 129 -8.08 12.15 -7.10
CA GLU A 129 -9.35 12.60 -7.70
C GLU A 129 -9.93 11.53 -8.64
N LEU A 130 -9.13 11.06 -9.61
CA LEU A 130 -9.59 10.04 -10.57
C LEU A 130 -9.91 8.71 -9.88
N ALA A 131 -9.13 8.33 -8.86
CA ALA A 131 -9.42 7.17 -8.04
C ALA A 131 -10.76 7.32 -7.33
N ALA A 132 -11.00 8.47 -6.68
CA ALA A 132 -12.24 8.73 -5.97
C ALA A 132 -13.45 8.70 -6.91
N GLU A 133 -13.39 9.41 -8.04
CA GLU A 133 -14.45 9.43 -9.05
C GLU A 133 -14.83 8.02 -9.54
N ASP A 134 -13.85 7.19 -9.89
CA ASP A 134 -14.10 5.85 -10.40
C ASP A 134 -14.55 4.87 -9.29
N ILE A 135 -14.01 5.00 -8.07
CA ILE A 135 -14.44 4.21 -6.91
C ILE A 135 -15.89 4.51 -6.55
N ILE A 136 -16.32 5.78 -6.52
CA ILE A 136 -17.73 6.13 -6.29
C ILE A 136 -18.62 5.51 -7.37
N LYS A 137 -18.19 5.59 -8.64
CA LYS A 137 -19.00 5.13 -9.78
C LYS A 137 -19.12 3.60 -9.88
N LYS A 138 -18.04 2.87 -9.62
CA LYS A 138 -17.95 1.42 -9.90
C LYS A 138 -17.89 0.57 -8.64
N SER A 139 -17.54 1.19 -7.51
CA SER A 139 -17.42 0.56 -6.20
C SER A 139 -16.65 -0.77 -6.20
N PRO A 140 -15.42 -0.80 -6.75
CA PRO A 140 -14.62 -2.02 -6.90
C PRO A 140 -14.33 -2.70 -5.55
N ASP A 141 -14.22 -4.03 -5.55
CA ASP A 141 -13.88 -4.81 -4.35
C ASP A 141 -12.44 -4.56 -3.89
N PHE A 142 -11.48 -4.51 -4.81
CA PHE A 142 -10.07 -4.19 -4.54
C PHE A 142 -9.62 -3.01 -5.39
N SER A 143 -9.08 -1.96 -4.76
CA SER A 143 -8.45 -0.84 -5.45
C SER A 143 -7.01 -0.67 -5.00
N PHE A 144 -6.13 -0.34 -5.94
CA PHE A 144 -4.79 0.14 -5.64
C PHE A 144 -4.64 1.58 -6.10
N VAL A 145 -4.28 2.47 -5.18
CA VAL A 145 -4.06 3.90 -5.42
C VAL A 145 -2.61 4.21 -5.07
N TYR A 146 -1.82 4.56 -6.08
CA TYR A 146 -0.39 4.84 -5.94
C TYR A 146 -0.11 6.33 -6.12
N LEU A 147 0.64 6.88 -5.16
CA LEU A 147 1.09 8.27 -5.10
C LEU A 147 2.62 8.30 -5.17
N GLY A 148 3.16 8.65 -6.33
CA GLY A 148 4.60 8.58 -6.62
C GLY A 148 5.39 9.86 -6.41
N CYS A 149 4.75 11.04 -6.29
CA CYS A 149 5.47 12.32 -6.34
C CYS A 149 6.46 12.50 -5.17
N LEU A 150 6.23 11.85 -4.02
CA LEU A 150 7.12 11.95 -2.87
C LEU A 150 8.53 11.41 -3.16
N ASP A 151 8.62 10.22 -3.75
CA ASP A 151 9.89 9.57 -4.08
C ASP A 151 10.68 10.38 -5.12
N GLU A 152 10.01 10.90 -6.14
CA GLU A 152 10.61 11.77 -7.16
C GLU A 152 11.20 13.05 -6.57
N VAL A 153 10.49 13.67 -5.62
CA VAL A 153 11.04 14.79 -4.87
C VAL A 153 12.22 14.35 -3.99
N GLY A 154 12.17 13.15 -3.42
CA GLY A 154 13.29 12.52 -2.70
C GLY A 154 14.54 12.38 -3.58
N HIS A 155 14.39 11.89 -4.80
CA HIS A 155 15.46 11.80 -5.79
C HIS A 155 15.96 13.15 -6.28
N ALA A 156 15.07 14.14 -6.45
CA ALA A 156 15.44 15.45 -7.00
C ALA A 156 16.02 16.42 -5.96
N LYS A 157 15.55 16.36 -4.71
CA LYS A 157 15.82 17.36 -3.65
C LYS A 157 16.37 16.75 -2.36
N GLY A 158 16.42 15.43 -2.28
CA GLY A 158 16.97 14.69 -1.17
C GLY A 158 15.89 14.23 -0.19
N PHE A 159 15.95 12.97 0.18
CA PHE A 159 15.10 12.36 1.21
C PHE A 159 15.37 13.02 2.57
N GLY A 160 14.29 13.40 3.27
CA GLY A 160 14.36 14.14 4.53
C GLY A 160 14.60 15.66 4.38
N SER A 161 14.66 16.18 3.16
CA SER A 161 14.71 17.64 2.93
C SER A 161 13.38 18.32 3.25
N LEU A 162 13.38 19.66 3.33
CA LEU A 162 12.14 20.44 3.47
C LEU A 162 11.22 20.24 2.26
N ALA A 163 11.76 20.17 1.04
CA ALA A 163 10.97 19.95 -0.17
C ALA A 163 10.28 18.57 -0.14
N TYR A 164 11.00 17.54 0.31
CA TYR A 164 10.46 16.20 0.51
C TYR A 164 9.34 16.19 1.58
N SER A 165 9.55 16.87 2.71
CA SER A 165 8.53 17.01 3.75
C SER A 165 7.26 17.72 3.26
N LEU A 166 7.40 18.79 2.48
CA LEU A 166 6.27 19.49 1.86
C LEU A 166 5.54 18.64 0.82
N SER A 167 6.28 17.80 0.07
CA SER A 167 5.69 16.83 -0.85
C SER A 167 4.83 15.80 -0.10
N LEU A 168 5.29 15.33 1.07
CA LEU A 168 4.51 14.42 1.92
C LEU A 168 3.21 15.09 2.44
N GLU A 169 3.25 16.37 2.79
CA GLU A 169 2.04 17.12 3.14
C GLU A 169 1.06 17.27 1.95
N ARG A 170 1.54 17.27 0.70
CA ARG A 170 0.67 17.21 -0.49
C ARG A 170 0.07 15.84 -0.71
N ALA A 171 0.86 14.77 -0.54
CA ALA A 171 0.34 13.41 -0.58
C ALA A 171 -0.76 13.21 0.48
N ASP A 172 -0.60 13.75 1.70
CA ASP A 172 -1.66 13.74 2.72
C ASP A 172 -2.94 14.47 2.27
N LYS A 173 -2.83 15.59 1.54
CA LYS A 173 -4.01 16.27 0.97
C LYS A 173 -4.70 15.43 -0.10
N ALA A 174 -3.95 14.75 -0.96
CA ALA A 174 -4.49 13.84 -1.96
C ALA A 174 -5.26 12.68 -1.28
N ILE A 175 -4.69 12.12 -0.20
CA ILE A 175 -5.36 11.13 0.64
C ILE A 175 -6.64 11.72 1.24
N GLY A 176 -6.56 12.92 1.83
CA GLY A 176 -7.72 13.61 2.38
C GLY A 176 -8.85 13.80 1.38
N HIS A 177 -8.54 14.14 0.12
CA HIS A 177 -9.53 14.22 -0.95
C HIS A 177 -10.24 12.88 -1.16
N LEU A 178 -9.49 11.78 -1.34
CA LEU A 178 -10.06 10.44 -1.50
C LEU A 178 -10.95 10.05 -0.31
N LEU A 179 -10.47 10.24 0.92
CA LEU A 179 -11.22 9.88 2.12
C LEU A 179 -12.50 10.70 2.27
N ASN A 180 -12.45 12.01 1.99
CA ASN A 180 -13.61 12.89 2.10
C ASN A 180 -14.64 12.57 1.02
N THR A 181 -14.23 12.32 -0.22
CA THR A 181 -15.14 11.92 -1.29
C THR A 181 -15.87 10.61 -0.95
N LEU A 182 -15.19 9.64 -0.34
CA LEU A 182 -15.83 8.43 0.17
C LEU A 182 -16.84 8.71 1.29
N LYS A 183 -16.53 9.63 2.22
CA LYS A 183 -17.43 10.01 3.32
C LYS A 183 -18.68 10.76 2.81
N GLU A 184 -18.49 11.70 1.89
CA GLU A 184 -19.56 12.51 1.31
C GLU A 184 -20.56 11.68 0.48
N ASN A 185 -20.14 10.50 0.03
CA ASN A 185 -20.98 9.54 -0.70
C ASN A 185 -21.40 8.34 0.15
N ASP A 186 -21.27 8.39 1.48
CA ASP A 186 -21.63 7.32 2.41
C ASP A 186 -21.00 5.96 2.04
N MET A 187 -19.76 5.96 1.54
CA MET A 187 -19.02 4.74 1.15
C MET A 187 -17.80 4.48 2.03
N TYR A 188 -17.37 5.43 2.86
CA TYR A 188 -16.16 5.29 3.69
C TYR A 188 -16.19 4.02 4.56
N GLN A 189 -17.33 3.73 5.20
CA GLN A 189 -17.51 2.57 6.06
C GLN A 189 -17.60 1.23 5.32
N ASP A 190 -17.64 1.22 3.99
CA ASP A 190 -17.67 -0.02 3.20
C ASP A 190 -16.26 -0.53 2.88
N TYR A 191 -15.25 0.34 3.06
CA TYR A 191 -13.86 0.08 2.70
C TYR A 191 -12.96 -0.09 3.92
N THR A 192 -12.10 -1.10 3.85
CA THR A 192 -10.86 -1.15 4.63
C THR A 192 -9.76 -0.49 3.80
N ILE A 193 -9.09 0.49 4.38
CA ILE A 193 -8.02 1.26 3.74
C ILE A 193 -6.71 0.88 4.42
N LEU A 194 -5.74 0.41 3.64
CA LEU A 194 -4.39 0.18 4.10
C LEU A 194 -3.46 1.15 3.38
N LEU A 195 -2.78 1.97 4.15
CA LEU A 195 -1.72 2.87 3.73
C LEU A 195 -0.36 2.26 4.07
N GLU A 196 0.49 2.09 3.07
CA GLU A 196 1.89 1.68 3.24
C GLU A 196 2.85 2.40 2.28
N SER A 197 4.13 2.10 2.43
CA SER A 197 5.20 2.49 1.52
C SER A 197 6.04 1.26 1.16
N ASP A 198 6.70 1.32 0.02
CA ASP A 198 7.60 0.29 -0.47
C ASP A 198 9.01 0.46 0.11
N HIS A 199 9.50 1.69 0.22
CA HIS A 199 10.76 1.99 0.88
C HIS A 199 10.75 3.39 1.48
N GLY A 200 11.84 3.74 2.16
CA GLY A 200 12.23 5.14 2.41
C GLY A 200 13.42 5.53 1.54
N GLY A 201 14.33 6.36 2.05
CA GLY A 201 15.47 6.86 1.27
C GLY A 201 16.50 7.64 2.09
N ILE A 202 17.74 7.71 1.59
CA ILE A 202 18.84 8.45 2.20
C ILE A 202 19.64 9.23 1.15
N GLY A 203 19.92 10.51 1.43
CA GLY A 203 20.51 11.38 0.42
C GLY A 203 19.57 11.50 -0.77
N TYR A 204 19.96 10.98 -1.94
CA TYR A 204 19.17 11.02 -3.19
C TYR A 204 18.86 9.62 -3.74
N SER A 205 18.99 8.58 -2.90
CA SER A 205 18.84 7.18 -3.31
C SER A 205 18.21 6.33 -2.21
N HIS A 206 17.68 5.18 -2.59
CA HIS A 206 17.06 4.20 -1.70
C HIS A 206 17.68 2.79 -1.88
N THR A 207 18.88 2.68 -2.47
CA THR A 207 19.53 1.38 -2.71
C THR A 207 20.32 0.81 -1.53
N GLN A 208 20.47 1.58 -0.45
CA GLN A 208 21.22 1.19 0.74
C GLN A 208 20.33 0.45 1.73
N SER A 209 20.83 -0.64 2.34
CA SER A 209 20.11 -1.35 3.41
C SER A 209 20.37 -0.68 4.76
N VAL A 210 19.74 0.48 4.97
CA VAL A 210 19.78 1.26 6.20
C VAL A 210 18.36 1.47 6.75
N PRO A 211 18.18 1.74 8.05
CA PRO A 211 16.84 1.88 8.65
C PRO A 211 15.95 2.91 7.95
N GLU A 212 16.51 4.02 7.45
CA GLU A 212 15.81 5.07 6.72
C GLU A 212 15.23 4.62 5.38
N VAL A 213 15.74 3.51 4.82
CA VAL A 213 15.24 2.88 3.60
C VAL A 213 14.36 1.69 3.94
N MET A 214 14.78 0.87 4.90
CA MET A 214 14.18 -0.43 5.16
C MET A 214 12.89 -0.36 5.98
N THR A 215 12.73 0.70 6.79
CA THR A 215 11.59 0.85 7.70
C THR A 215 10.52 1.76 7.10
N VAL A 216 9.32 1.22 6.91
CA VAL A 216 8.20 1.89 6.25
C VAL A 216 6.98 2.00 7.17
N PRO A 217 6.10 3.00 6.95
CA PRO A 217 4.81 3.04 7.63
C PRO A 217 3.89 1.93 7.14
N TRP A 218 3.08 1.39 8.04
CA TRP A 218 2.00 0.46 7.72
C TRP A 218 0.79 0.80 8.60
N ILE A 219 -0.30 1.23 7.99
CA ILE A 219 -1.48 1.79 8.67
C ILE A 219 -2.71 1.18 8.02
N ILE A 220 -3.58 0.56 8.80
CA ILE A 220 -4.85 -0.01 8.33
C ILE A 220 -6.02 0.60 9.10
N ASN A 221 -7.09 0.92 8.40
CA ASN A 221 -8.29 1.56 8.92
C ASN A 221 -9.54 0.96 8.27
N GLY A 222 -10.65 0.92 9.00
CA GLY A 222 -11.95 0.54 8.44
C GLY A 222 -12.71 -0.45 9.32
N PRO A 223 -13.74 -1.11 8.78
CA PRO A 223 -14.62 -1.98 9.57
C PRO A 223 -13.86 -3.11 10.25
N ARG A 224 -14.09 -3.27 11.56
CA ARG A 224 -13.53 -4.34 12.41
C ARG A 224 -12.00 -4.30 12.57
N ILE A 225 -11.40 -3.14 12.30
CA ILE A 225 -10.01 -2.82 12.63
C ILE A 225 -9.98 -2.14 14.00
N ARG A 226 -9.16 -2.65 14.92
CA ARG A 226 -9.03 -2.03 16.24
C ARG A 226 -8.13 -0.79 16.16
N ALA A 227 -8.41 0.23 16.97
CA ALA A 227 -7.53 1.38 17.08
C ALA A 227 -6.29 1.06 17.95
N GLY A 228 -5.10 1.44 17.48
CA GLY A 228 -3.87 1.39 18.29
C GLY A 228 -2.60 0.93 17.55
N GLU A 229 -1.45 1.11 18.21
CA GLU A 229 -0.18 0.61 17.69
C GLU A 229 -0.12 -0.92 17.73
N ILE A 230 0.31 -1.53 16.64
CA ILE A 230 0.56 -2.96 16.51
C ILE A 230 1.96 -3.24 17.06
N MET A 231 2.01 -3.93 18.20
CA MET A 231 3.23 -4.39 18.84
C MET A 231 3.23 -5.92 18.97
N PHE A 232 4.26 -6.58 18.44
CA PHE A 232 4.43 -8.04 18.54
C PHE A 232 5.10 -8.49 19.85
N GLU A 233 5.75 -7.57 20.57
CA GLU A 233 6.55 -7.86 21.79
C GLU A 233 5.74 -8.52 22.92
N GLN A 234 4.41 -8.33 22.97
CA GLN A 234 3.56 -8.93 24.01
C GLN A 234 3.20 -10.41 23.78
N SER A 235 3.55 -10.97 22.61
CA SER A 235 3.22 -12.35 22.23
C SER A 235 4.36 -13.37 22.43
N GLY A 236 5.53 -12.93 22.90
CA GLY A 236 6.74 -13.78 22.95
C GLY A 236 7.32 -14.14 21.57
N SER A 237 6.73 -13.64 20.48
CA SER A 237 7.21 -13.81 19.12
C SER A 237 8.15 -12.65 18.74
N GLN A 238 9.38 -12.95 18.30
CA GLN A 238 10.30 -11.97 17.68
C GLN A 238 9.86 -11.55 16.25
N ARG A 239 8.56 -11.60 15.95
CA ARG A 239 8.05 -11.30 14.61
C ARG A 239 8.13 -9.80 14.35
N THR A 240 8.58 -9.45 13.14
CA THR A 240 8.46 -8.10 12.57
C THR A 240 7.45 -8.14 11.43
N LEU A 241 6.61 -7.11 11.31
CA LEU A 241 5.71 -6.96 10.17
C LEU A 241 6.54 -6.64 8.93
N GLY A 242 6.35 -7.41 7.86
CA GLY A 242 6.94 -7.13 6.55
C GLY A 242 5.89 -6.62 5.56
N VAL A 243 6.31 -5.88 4.53
CA VAL A 243 5.44 -5.49 3.41
C VAL A 243 4.77 -6.69 2.72
N ILE A 244 5.38 -7.88 2.80
CA ILE A 244 4.79 -9.12 2.29
C ILE A 244 3.56 -9.58 3.09
N ASP A 245 3.34 -9.09 4.31
CA ASP A 245 2.19 -9.41 5.15
C ASP A 245 0.91 -8.65 4.75
N THR A 246 1.04 -7.61 3.92
CA THR A 246 -0.05 -6.73 3.49
C THR A 246 -1.15 -7.49 2.75
N ILE A 247 -0.78 -8.23 1.71
CA ILE A 247 -1.76 -8.88 0.84
C ILE A 247 -2.54 -10.02 1.50
N PRO A 248 -1.93 -10.93 2.29
CA PRO A 248 -2.69 -11.89 3.09
C PRO A 248 -3.69 -11.20 4.03
N THR A 249 -3.31 -10.07 4.62
CA THR A 249 -4.18 -9.28 5.51
C THR A 249 -5.36 -8.66 4.75
N LEU A 250 -5.13 -8.10 3.56
CA LEU A 250 -6.20 -7.54 2.72
C LEU A 250 -7.12 -8.62 2.14
N ALA A 251 -6.58 -9.79 1.76
CA ALA A 251 -7.38 -10.93 1.33
C ALA A 251 -8.35 -11.40 2.43
N HIS A 252 -7.90 -11.40 3.69
CA HIS A 252 -8.77 -11.66 4.84
C HIS A 252 -9.90 -10.63 4.95
N CYS A 253 -9.62 -9.33 4.78
CA CYS A 253 -10.64 -8.27 4.81
C CYS A 253 -11.70 -8.45 3.70
N LEU A 254 -11.25 -8.85 2.51
CA LEU A 254 -12.09 -9.20 1.36
C LEU A 254 -12.92 -10.47 1.53
N GLY A 255 -12.61 -11.28 2.55
CA GLY A 255 -13.25 -12.57 2.77
C GLY A 255 -12.86 -13.63 1.75
N ILE A 256 -11.65 -13.55 1.19
CA ILE A 256 -11.11 -14.55 0.26
C ILE A 256 -9.94 -15.29 0.90
N PRO A 257 -9.73 -16.59 0.57
CA PRO A 257 -8.60 -17.34 1.11
C PRO A 257 -7.28 -16.75 0.62
N SER A 258 -6.23 -16.83 1.44
CA SER A 258 -4.87 -16.54 0.98
C SER A 258 -4.44 -17.55 -0.08
N HIS A 259 -3.74 -17.08 -1.12
CA HIS A 259 -3.22 -17.99 -2.13
C HIS A 259 -2.07 -18.84 -1.54
N PRO A 260 -1.95 -20.14 -1.85
CA PRO A 260 -0.92 -21.02 -1.25
C PRO A 260 0.53 -20.63 -1.53
N SER A 261 0.77 -19.80 -2.55
CA SER A 261 2.13 -19.36 -2.88
C SER A 261 2.60 -18.18 -2.01
N TRP A 262 1.69 -17.44 -1.37
CA TRP A 262 1.99 -16.28 -0.53
C TRP A 262 2.74 -16.68 0.75
N LYS A 263 3.73 -15.88 1.13
CA LYS A 263 4.66 -16.14 2.25
C LYS A 263 4.38 -15.31 3.48
N GLY A 264 3.77 -14.13 3.31
CA GLY A 264 3.33 -13.29 4.41
C GLY A 264 2.21 -13.95 5.22
N ARG A 265 1.94 -13.39 6.38
CA ARG A 265 0.87 -13.85 7.28
C ARG A 265 -0.06 -12.70 7.58
N ILE A 266 -1.33 -13.04 7.75
CA ILE A 266 -2.36 -12.12 8.23
C ILE A 266 -1.87 -11.45 9.53
N ILE A 267 -1.96 -10.12 9.60
CA ILE A 267 -1.70 -9.35 10.81
C ILE A 267 -2.94 -9.38 11.68
N THR A 268 -3.09 -10.46 12.43
CA THR A 268 -4.26 -10.70 13.29
C THR A 268 -4.38 -9.65 14.38
N GLU A 269 -3.26 -9.05 14.77
CA GLU A 269 -3.15 -7.95 15.72
C GLU A 269 -3.77 -6.64 15.22
N ALA A 270 -4.20 -6.54 13.96
CA ALA A 270 -4.92 -5.39 13.45
C ALA A 270 -6.45 -5.47 13.70
N PHE A 271 -6.98 -6.66 14.00
CA PHE A 271 -8.43 -6.87 14.03
C PHE A 271 -9.01 -6.85 15.45
N GLU A 272 -10.31 -6.53 15.52
CA GLU A 272 -11.09 -6.75 16.74
C GLU A 272 -11.17 -8.25 17.08
N PRO A 273 -11.22 -8.63 18.38
CA PRO A 273 -11.16 -10.04 18.81
C PRO A 273 -12.19 -10.97 18.14
N GLU A 274 -13.35 -10.44 17.77
CA GLU A 274 -14.47 -11.17 17.17
C GLU A 274 -14.17 -11.70 15.75
N MET A 275 -13.22 -11.08 15.04
CA MET A 275 -12.75 -11.53 13.72
C MET A 275 -11.83 -12.77 13.80
N LEU A 276 -11.15 -12.99 14.93
CA LEU A 276 -10.17 -14.07 15.07
C LEU A 276 -10.82 -15.46 15.05
N LEU A 277 -12.09 -15.56 15.44
CA LEU A 277 -12.85 -16.81 15.44
C LEU A 277 -13.07 -17.38 14.03
N GLN A 278 -12.92 -16.57 12.97
CA GLN A 278 -13.07 -17.00 11.58
C GLN A 278 -11.78 -17.60 10.99
N LEU A 279 -10.65 -17.53 11.70
CA LEU A 279 -9.36 -18.09 11.28
C LEU A 279 -9.13 -19.53 11.78
N ALA A 280 -10.04 -20.06 12.59
CA ALA A 280 -9.91 -21.36 13.27
C ALA A 280 -10.68 -22.52 12.61
N VAL A 281 -11.14 -22.36 11.36
CA VAL A 281 -11.91 -23.38 10.62
C VAL A 281 -11.24 -23.68 9.28
#